data_AF-A0A9D2JA22-F1
#
_entry.id   AF-A0A9D2JA22-F1
#
_cell.length_a   1.000
_cell.length_b   1.000
_cell.length_c   1.000
_cell.angle_alpha   90.00
_cell.angle_beta   90.00
_cell.angle_gamma   90.00
#
_symmetry.space_group_name_H-M   'P 1'
#
loop_
_entity.id
_entity.type
_entity.pdbx_description
1 polymer ?
#
loop_
_entity_poly.entity_id
_entity_poly.type
_entity_poly.pdbx_seq_one_letter_code
_entity_poly.pdbx_strand_id
1 'polypeptide(L)'
;MATPAFAYSGEETGEEAKAPSIFETEEEPVIVVEQDAGPLTPEGNLTVVDDYQTTFSDGTAQQFITLVSKSGAYFYLIIDRAADGDQTAHFLNMVDEADL
;
A
#
# COMPACT_ATOMS: atom_id res chain seq x y z
N MET A 1 -57.93 18.80 34.08
CA MET A 1 -57.55 19.67 32.96
C MET A 1 -58.21 21.01 33.13
N ALA A 2 -57.43 22.10 33.21
CA ALA A 2 -57.82 23.48 32.94
C ALA A 2 -56.51 24.30 32.89
N THR A 3 -56.17 24.82 31.72
CA THR A 3 -55.05 25.74 31.45
C THR A 3 -55.58 27.18 31.42
N PRO A 4 -54.83 28.19 31.90
CA PRO A 4 -55.10 29.58 31.56
C PRO A 4 -54.18 30.08 30.43
N ALA A 5 -54.73 30.97 29.61
CA ALA A 5 -54.25 31.42 28.31
C ALA A 5 -53.33 32.67 28.34
N PHE A 6 -52.62 32.88 27.24
CA PHE A 6 -51.57 33.85 26.94
C PHE A 6 -52.06 35.27 26.61
N ALA A 7 -51.16 36.26 26.68
CA ALA A 7 -51.13 37.40 25.75
C ALA A 7 -49.68 37.91 25.56
N TYR A 8 -49.26 37.97 24.29
CA TYR A 8 -47.93 38.35 23.78
C TYR A 8 -48.00 39.77 23.20
N SER A 9 -46.94 40.57 23.38
CA SER A 9 -46.64 41.79 22.61
C SER A 9 -45.32 41.53 21.89
N GLY A 10 -45.30 41.24 20.59
CA GLY A 10 -45.10 42.21 19.49
C GLY A 10 -43.75 42.92 19.64
N GLU A 11 -42.76 42.85 18.75
CA GLU A 11 -42.66 42.47 17.34
C GLU A 11 -41.16 42.35 17.00
N GLU A 12 -40.85 41.71 15.86
CA GLU A 12 -39.62 41.84 15.06
C GLU A 12 -38.28 41.19 15.50
N THR A 13 -37.96 40.15 14.71
CA THR A 13 -36.69 39.96 13.97
C THR A 13 -35.43 39.54 14.72
N GLY A 14 -34.82 38.46 14.21
CA GLY A 14 -33.39 38.20 14.36
C GLY A 14 -33.08 37.02 15.26
N GLU A 15 -33.25 35.82 14.71
CA GLU A 15 -32.64 34.60 15.21
C GLU A 15 -31.11 34.75 15.20
N GLU A 16 -30.50 34.96 16.37
CA GLU A 16 -29.05 34.76 16.53
C GLU A 16 -28.81 33.73 17.63
N ALA A 17 -29.12 32.48 17.30
CA ALA A 17 -28.59 31.33 18.01
C ALA A 17 -27.08 31.30 17.77
N LYS A 18 -26.30 31.92 18.66
CA LYS A 18 -24.85 31.72 18.68
C LYS A 18 -24.57 30.30 19.18
N ALA A 19 -24.51 29.36 18.24
CA ALA A 19 -24.06 28.00 18.50
C ALA A 19 -22.66 28.04 19.16
N PRO A 20 -22.39 27.19 20.18
CA PRO A 20 -21.04 27.07 20.69
C PRO A 20 -20.16 26.56 19.53
N SER A 21 -19.14 27.35 19.17
CA SER A 21 -18.12 26.92 18.21
C SER A 21 -17.37 25.74 18.82
N ILE A 22 -17.48 24.57 18.21
CA ILE A 22 -16.85 23.32 18.65
C ILE A 22 -15.47 23.12 18.00
N PHE A 23 -14.84 24.18 17.49
CA PHE A 23 -13.57 24.10 16.77
C PHE A 23 -12.52 24.99 17.41
N GLU A 24 -12.05 24.59 18.59
CA GLU A 24 -10.66 24.86 19.02
C GLU A 24 -10.07 23.51 19.46
N THR A 25 -9.80 22.64 18.49
CA THR A 25 -8.75 21.65 18.67
C THR A 25 -7.44 22.42 18.49
N GLU A 26 -6.80 22.81 19.58
CA GLU A 26 -5.38 23.16 19.54
C GLU A 26 -4.64 21.89 19.11
N GLU A 27 -4.45 21.71 17.80
CA GLU A 27 -3.65 20.61 17.29
C GLU A 27 -2.22 20.85 17.74
N GLU A 28 -1.78 20.10 18.75
CA GLU A 28 -0.38 20.04 19.13
C GLU A 28 0.46 19.77 17.86
N PRO A 29 1.55 20.50 17.63
CA PRO A 29 2.34 20.32 16.43
C PRO A 29 2.85 18.87 16.39
N VAL A 30 2.44 18.12 15.37
CA VAL A 30 2.90 16.76 15.14
C VAL A 30 4.40 16.81 14.89
N ILE A 31 5.18 16.49 15.91
CA ILE A 31 6.63 16.35 15.82
C ILE A 31 6.96 15.03 15.13
N VAL A 32 7.53 15.12 13.93
CA VAL A 32 8.09 13.96 13.23
C VAL A 32 9.35 13.56 13.99
N VAL A 33 9.24 12.54 14.84
CA VAL A 33 10.41 11.89 15.42
C VAL A 33 10.99 10.98 14.33
N GLU A 34 12.05 11.44 13.67
CA GLU A 34 12.79 10.61 12.73
C GLU A 34 13.50 9.50 13.51
N GLN A 35 12.88 8.33 13.51
CA GLN A 35 13.52 7.11 13.97
C GLN A 35 14.51 6.67 12.89
N ASP A 36 15.77 6.46 13.26
CA ASP A 36 16.80 5.89 12.38
C ASP A 36 16.41 4.44 12.05
N ALA A 37 15.52 4.30 11.07
CA ALA A 37 15.17 3.03 10.46
C ALA A 37 16.32 2.73 9.49
N GLY A 38 17.26 1.89 9.93
CA GLY A 38 18.24 1.30 9.04
C GLY A 38 17.57 0.70 7.78
N PRO A 39 18.35 0.38 6.74
CA PRO A 39 17.79 -0.09 5.47
C PRO A 39 16.78 -1.22 5.70
N LEU A 40 15.55 -1.00 5.23
CA LEU A 40 14.44 -1.95 5.39
C LEU A 40 14.73 -3.32 4.77
N THR A 41 15.68 -3.35 3.84
CA THR A 41 16.09 -4.55 3.13
C THR A 41 17.36 -5.11 3.77
N PRO A 42 17.29 -6.25 4.46
CA PRO A 42 18.49 -6.97 4.89
C PRO A 42 19.28 -7.48 3.68
N GLU A 43 20.52 -7.92 3.90
CA GLU A 43 21.26 -8.62 2.85
C GLU A 43 20.47 -9.83 2.32
N GLY A 44 20.33 -9.91 1.01
CA GLY A 44 19.67 -11.03 0.34
C GLY A 44 20.49 -12.33 0.37
N ASN A 45 19.79 -13.46 0.27
CA ASN A 45 20.41 -14.79 0.17
C ASN A 45 20.71 -15.23 -1.27
N LEU A 46 20.21 -14.49 -2.26
CA LEU A 46 20.31 -14.81 -3.69
C LEU A 46 21.04 -13.68 -4.43
N THR A 47 21.77 -14.05 -5.48
CA THR A 47 22.39 -13.13 -6.44
C THR A 47 21.86 -13.46 -7.84
N VAL A 48 21.57 -12.43 -8.65
CA VAL A 48 21.13 -12.62 -10.03
C VAL A 48 22.33 -13.07 -10.87
N VAL A 49 22.15 -14.19 -11.57
CA VAL A 49 23.12 -14.73 -12.53
C VAL A 49 22.78 -14.24 -13.93
N ASP A 50 21.53 -14.44 -14.34
CA ASP A 50 21.03 -14.05 -15.66
C ASP A 50 19.66 -13.38 -15.53
N ASP A 51 19.39 -12.44 -16.43
CA ASP A 51 18.11 -11.77 -16.58
C ASP A 51 17.78 -11.61 -18.07
N TYR A 52 16.80 -12.38 -18.53
CA TYR A 52 16.33 -12.34 -19.90
C TYR A 52 14.88 -11.91 -19.95
N GLN A 53 14.62 -10.76 -20.56
CA GLN A 53 13.27 -10.29 -20.84
C GLN A 53 12.96 -10.38 -22.33
N THR A 54 11.83 -11.01 -22.66
CA THR A 54 11.22 -10.98 -23.99
C THR A 54 9.96 -10.13 -23.94
N THR A 55 9.82 -9.22 -24.89
CA THR A 55 8.61 -8.42 -25.08
C THR A 55 7.99 -8.78 -26.43
N PHE A 56 6.69 -8.96 -26.45
CA PHE A 56 5.95 -9.37 -27.64
C PHE A 56 5.15 -8.19 -28.21
N SER A 57 4.81 -8.28 -29.50
CA SER A 57 4.13 -7.20 -30.22
C SER A 57 2.68 -6.97 -29.74
N ASP A 58 2.09 -7.95 -29.08
CA ASP A 58 0.75 -7.89 -28.50
C ASP A 58 0.71 -7.21 -27.12
N GLY A 59 1.85 -6.72 -26.64
CA GLY A 59 1.99 -6.04 -25.35
C GLY A 59 2.26 -6.97 -24.17
N THR A 60 2.30 -8.29 -24.38
CA THR A 60 2.73 -9.24 -23.36
C THR A 60 4.26 -9.22 -23.20
N ALA A 61 4.73 -9.65 -22.04
CA ALA A 61 6.16 -9.83 -21.80
C ALA A 61 6.41 -11.00 -20.86
N GLN A 62 7.53 -11.68 -21.07
CA GLN A 62 8.00 -12.72 -20.17
C GLN A 62 9.42 -12.39 -19.74
N GLN A 63 9.71 -12.54 -18.46
CA GLN A 63 11.05 -12.39 -17.91
C GLN A 63 11.47 -13.70 -17.24
N PHE A 64 12.68 -14.14 -17.55
CA PHE A 64 13.32 -15.31 -16.97
C PHE A 64 14.58 -14.86 -16.25
N ILE A 65 14.62 -15.09 -14.94
CA ILE A 65 15.73 -14.69 -14.07
C ILE A 65 16.33 -15.95 -13.44
N THR A 66 17.63 -16.14 -13.63
CA THR A 66 18.40 -17.17 -12.91
C THR A 66 19.02 -16.55 -11.67
N LEU A 67 18.84 -17.19 -10.53
CA LEU A 67 19.34 -16.76 -9.24
C LEU A 67 20.26 -17.84 -8.67
N VAL A 68 21.33 -17.45 -8.01
CA VAL A 68 22.21 -18.36 -7.26
C VAL A 68 22.20 -17.98 -5.80
N SER A 69 22.04 -18.96 -4.92
CA SER A 69 22.14 -18.76 -3.49
C SER A 69 23.59 -18.69 -3.01
N LYS A 70 23.80 -18.14 -1.82
CA LYS A 70 25.12 -18.15 -1.14
C LYS A 70 25.71 -19.56 -0.99
N SER A 71 24.88 -20.62 -0.96
CA SER A 71 25.31 -22.01 -0.90
C SER A 71 25.49 -22.69 -2.26
N GLY A 72 25.27 -21.98 -3.37
CA GLY A 72 25.46 -22.50 -4.73
C GLY A 72 24.25 -23.19 -5.36
N ALA A 73 23.10 -23.25 -4.68
CA ALA A 73 21.85 -23.74 -5.29
C ALA A 73 21.28 -22.72 -6.29
N TYR A 74 20.78 -23.19 -7.41
CA TYR A 74 20.20 -22.39 -8.48
C TYR A 74 18.67 -22.33 -8.38
N PHE A 75 18.13 -21.12 -8.54
CA PHE A 75 16.70 -20.86 -8.55
C PHE A 75 16.31 -20.15 -9.84
N TYR A 76 15.06 -20.34 -10.24
CA TYR A 76 14.48 -19.70 -11.41
C TYR A 76 13.27 -18.87 -11.00
N LEU A 77 13.23 -17.63 -11.44
CA LEU A 77 12.08 -16.75 -11.33
C LEU A 77 11.57 -16.43 -12.74
N ILE A 78 10.34 -16.85 -13.02
CA ILE A 78 9.65 -16.60 -14.28
C ILE A 78 8.52 -15.62 -14.00
N ILE A 79 8.57 -14.45 -14.63
CA ILE A 79 7.53 -13.43 -14.52
C ILE A 79 6.78 -13.39 -15.85
N ASP A 80 5.50 -13.71 -15.81
CA ASP A 80 4.58 -13.54 -16.94
C ASP A 80 3.82 -12.23 -16.76
N ARG A 81 3.88 -11.37 -17.77
CA ARG A 81 3.19 -10.08 -17.83
C ARG A 81 2.19 -10.16 -18.97
N ALA A 82 0.94 -10.42 -18.64
CA ALA A 82 -0.14 -10.42 -19.60
C ALA A 82 -0.54 -8.98 -19.96
N ALA A 83 -1.10 -8.82 -21.17
CA ALA A 83 -1.48 -7.52 -21.72
C ALA A 83 -2.73 -6.91 -21.03
N ASP A 84 -3.52 -7.74 -20.36
CA ASP A 84 -4.69 -7.35 -19.57
C ASP A 84 -4.34 -6.85 -18.16
N GLY A 85 -3.06 -6.87 -17.80
CA GLY A 85 -2.55 -6.43 -16.50
C GLY A 85 -2.40 -7.56 -15.48
N ASP A 86 -2.77 -8.80 -15.82
CA ASP A 86 -2.48 -9.95 -14.97
C ASP A 86 -0.97 -10.24 -14.97
N GLN A 87 -0.41 -10.39 -13.78
CA GLN A 87 1.01 -10.65 -13.58
C GLN A 87 1.17 -11.87 -12.69
N THR A 88 1.87 -12.89 -13.19
CA THR A 88 2.20 -14.08 -12.41
C THR A 88 3.70 -14.19 -12.23
N ALA A 89 4.09 -14.75 -11.09
CA ALA A 89 5.48 -15.06 -10.78
C ALA A 89 5.58 -16.53 -10.36
N HIS A 90 6.48 -17.26 -10.99
CA HIS A 90 6.80 -18.63 -10.65
C HIS A 90 8.22 -18.69 -10.10
N PHE A 91 8.37 -19.19 -8.88
CA PHE A 91 9.66 -19.37 -8.24
C PHE A 91 9.93 -20.87 -8.06
N LEU A 92 11.01 -21.35 -8.66
CA LEU A 92 11.35 -22.76 -8.75
C LEU A 92 12.80 -22.98 -8.29
N ASN A 93 13.07 -24.12 -7.65
CA ASN A 93 14.42 -24.62 -7.47
C ASN A 93 14.82 -25.45 -8.71
N MET A 94 16.10 -25.48 -9.06
CA MET A 94 16.63 -26.54 -9.92
C MET A 94 16.46 -27.88 -9.17
N VAL A 95 15.99 -28.91 -9.88
CA VAL A 95 15.91 -30.28 -9.36
C VAL A 95 17.00 -31.08 -10.04
N ASP A 96 17.94 -31.61 -9.28
CA ASP A 96 19.00 -32.49 -9.78
C ASP A 96 18.87 -33.93 -9.24
N GLU A 97 19.85 -34.79 -9.54
CA GLU A 97 19.85 -36.18 -9.05
C GLU A 97 19.93 -36.30 -7.53
N ALA A 98 20.43 -35.28 -6.81
CA ALA A 98 20.47 -35.28 -5.35
C ALA A 98 19.10 -34.92 -4.73
N ASP A 99 18.21 -34.31 -5.51
CA ASP A 99 16.86 -33.92 -5.07
C ASP A 99 15.78 -35.01 -5.32
N LEU A 100 16.08 -36.04 -6.11
CA LEU A 100 15.17 -37.16 -6.46
C LEU A 100 15.20 -38.31 -5.45
#